data_AF-A0AAD7M7X7-F1
#
_entry.id   AF-A0AAD7M7X7-F1
#
_cell.length_a   1.000
_cell.length_b   1.000
_cell.length_c   1.000
_cell.angle_alpha   90.00
_cell.angle_beta   90.00
_cell.angle_gamma   90.00
#
_symmetry.space_group_name_H-M   'P 1'
#
loop_
_entity.id
_entity.type
_entity.pdbx_description
1 polymer ?
#
loop_
_entity_poly.entity_id
_entity_poly.type
_entity_poly.pdbx_seq_one_letter_code
_entity_poly.pdbx_strand_id
1 'polypeptide(L)'
;APLGLRWDSVNYSCDYDATFTILFNIWLENTSVWSEHFQHFSPLLSVMQNLLTRPIQEQPPLEQVRDTICAEMYHLKPTEFPYGP
;
A
#
# COMPACT_ATOMS: atom_id res chain seq x y z
N ALA A 1 18.71 13.94 -14.61
CA ALA A 1 18.65 12.62 -13.95
C ALA A 1 17.35 12.56 -13.18
N PRO A 2 16.61 11.43 -13.14
CA PRO A 2 15.43 11.36 -12.29
C PRO A 2 15.88 11.59 -10.84
N LEU A 3 15.14 12.42 -10.11
CA LEU A 3 15.32 12.52 -8.67
C LEU A 3 15.02 11.14 -8.10
N GLY A 4 16.06 10.35 -7.83
CA GLY A 4 15.92 9.04 -7.18
C GLY A 4 15.16 9.17 -5.86
N LEU A 5 14.61 8.04 -5.40
CA LEU A 5 13.84 7.88 -4.16
C LEU A 5 14.35 8.83 -3.07
N ARG A 6 13.62 9.93 -2.86
CA ARG A 6 13.90 10.87 -1.77
C ARG A 6 13.47 10.19 -0.47
N TRP A 7 14.43 9.60 0.22
CA TRP A 7 14.27 9.18 1.60
C TRP A 7 14.16 10.44 2.47
N ASP A 8 12.95 11.01 2.58
CA ASP A 8 12.67 11.95 3.64
C ASP A 8 12.16 11.18 4.86
N SER A 9 12.77 11.46 6.01
CA SER A 9 12.37 10.93 7.31
C SER A 9 11.10 11.62 7.85
N VAL A 10 10.41 12.38 6.99
CA VAL A 10 9.27 13.20 7.37
C VAL A 10 8.03 12.34 7.29
N ASN A 11 7.71 11.78 6.12
CA ASN A 11 6.51 10.94 5.96
C ASN A 11 6.82 9.50 5.55
N TYR A 12 8.11 9.15 5.36
CA TYR A 12 8.56 7.84 4.88
C TYR A 12 7.88 7.39 3.58
N SER A 13 7.33 8.33 2.80
CA SER A 13 6.52 8.03 1.61
C SER A 13 7.28 7.18 0.60
N CYS A 14 8.59 7.36 0.46
CA CYS A 14 9.43 6.55 -0.43
C CYS A 14 9.50 5.07 -0.03
N ASP A 15 9.60 4.76 1.27
CA ASP A 15 9.68 3.37 1.73
C ASP A 15 8.35 2.67 1.54
N TYR A 16 7.25 3.38 1.81
CA TYR A 16 5.91 2.91 1.52
C TYR A 16 5.69 2.74 0.01
N ASP A 17 6.08 3.71 -0.82
CA ASP A 17 5.96 3.63 -2.28
C ASP A 17 6.70 2.43 -2.83
N ALA A 18 7.95 2.19 -2.40
CA ALA A 18 8.70 1.02 -2.80
C ALA A 18 8.01 -0.27 -2.36
N THR A 19 7.59 -0.36 -1.11
CA THR A 19 6.95 -1.56 -0.54
C THR A 19 5.63 -1.87 -1.23
N PHE A 20 4.73 -0.90 -1.36
CA PHE A 20 3.44 -1.09 -2.01
C PHE A 20 3.57 -1.32 -3.52
N THR A 21 4.57 -0.74 -4.17
CA THR A 21 4.90 -1.06 -5.57
C THR A 21 5.32 -2.53 -5.71
N ILE A 22 6.16 -3.05 -4.81
CA ILE A 22 6.56 -4.47 -4.83
C ILE A 22 5.35 -5.37 -4.61
N LEU A 23 4.54 -5.08 -3.60
CA LEU A 23 3.33 -5.84 -3.29
C LEU A 23 2.32 -5.83 -4.45
N PHE A 24 2.14 -4.67 -5.10
CA PHE A 24 1.30 -4.54 -6.27
C PHE A 24 1.81 -5.37 -7.46
N ASN A 25 3.12 -5.35 -7.71
CA ASN A 25 3.72 -6.16 -8.77
C ASN A 25 3.56 -7.67 -8.49
N ILE A 26 3.78 -8.11 -7.25
CA ILE A 26 3.51 -9.50 -6.84
C ILE A 26 2.05 -9.85 -7.11
N TRP A 27 1.11 -8.98 -6.73
CA TRP A 27 -0.31 -9.21 -6.98
C TRP A 27 -0.63 -9.33 -8.48
N LEU A 28 -0.02 -8.51 -9.33
CA LEU A 28 -0.21 -8.54 -10.78
C LEU A 28 0.30 -9.84 -11.44
N GLU A 29 1.28 -10.54 -10.87
CA GLU A 29 1.79 -11.80 -11.43
C GLU A 29 0.69 -12.87 -11.51
N ASN A 30 -0.20 -12.90 -10.50
CA ASN A 30 -1.38 -13.76 -10.49
C ASN A 30 -2.41 -13.19 -9.50
N THR A 31 -3.31 -12.35 -10.01
CA THR A 31 -4.28 -11.62 -9.20
C THR A 31 -5.24 -12.54 -8.44
N SER A 32 -5.53 -13.73 -8.98
CA SER A 32 -6.39 -14.72 -8.30
C SER A 32 -5.70 -15.29 -7.07
N VAL A 33 -4.49 -15.82 -7.24
CA VAL A 33 -3.72 -16.47 -6.17
C VAL A 33 -3.30 -15.46 -5.09
N TRP A 34 -2.79 -14.30 -5.51
CA TRP A 34 -2.31 -13.32 -4.55
C TRP A 34 -3.42 -12.56 -3.84
N SER A 35 -4.62 -12.43 -4.42
CA SER A 35 -5.77 -11.91 -3.67
C SER A 35 -6.13 -12.81 -2.50
N GLU A 36 -6.17 -14.13 -2.73
CA GLU A 36 -6.42 -15.10 -1.65
C GLU A 36 -5.32 -15.02 -0.58
N HIS A 37 -4.04 -15.00 -0.97
CA HIS A 37 -2.96 -14.90 0.00
C HIS A 37 -2.97 -13.60 0.80
N PHE A 38 -3.23 -12.46 0.17
CA PHE A 38 -3.28 -11.16 0.84
C PHE A 38 -4.38 -11.13 1.91
N GLN A 39 -5.53 -11.74 1.64
CA GLN A 39 -6.62 -11.86 2.62
C GLN A 39 -6.23 -12.66 3.87
N HIS A 40 -5.34 -13.65 3.72
CA HIS A 40 -4.90 -14.52 4.82
C HIS A 40 -3.69 -13.98 5.59
N PHE A 41 -2.82 -13.19 4.94
CA PHE A 41 -1.57 -12.73 5.56
C PHE A 41 -1.78 -11.63 6.60
N SER A 42 -2.59 -10.62 6.31
CA SER A 42 -2.88 -9.57 7.29
C SER A 42 -4.15 -8.78 6.92
N PRO A 43 -4.84 -8.19 7.92
CA PRO A 43 -5.97 -7.30 7.66
C PRO A 43 -5.62 -6.12 6.73
N LEU A 44 -4.39 -5.60 6.81
CA LEU A 44 -3.93 -4.49 5.96
C LEU A 44 -3.80 -4.91 4.49
N LEU A 45 -3.31 -6.13 4.23
CA LEU A 45 -3.24 -6.68 2.88
C LEU A 45 -4.64 -7.06 2.36
N SER A 46 -5.58 -7.41 3.23
CA SER A 46 -6.99 -7.54 2.85
C SER A 46 -7.58 -6.20 2.39
N VAL A 47 -7.24 -5.08 3.04
CA VAL A 47 -7.63 -3.73 2.58
C VAL A 47 -7.04 -3.44 1.21
N MET A 48 -5.73 -3.71 1.03
CA MET A 48 -5.06 -3.55 -0.28
C MET A 48 -5.77 -4.35 -1.37
N GLN A 49 -6.04 -5.64 -1.12
CA GLN A 49 -6.72 -6.52 -2.07
C GLN A 49 -8.10 -6.00 -2.44
N ASN A 50 -8.91 -5.58 -1.45
CA ASN A 50 -10.25 -5.04 -1.68
C ASN A 50 -10.25 -3.79 -2.56
N LEU A 51 -9.21 -2.95 -2.48
CA LEU A 51 -9.05 -1.77 -3.32
C LEU A 51 -8.61 -2.14 -4.74
N LEU A 52 -7.71 -3.11 -4.87
CA LEU A 52 -7.15 -3.53 -6.16
C LEU A 52 -8.12 -4.36 -7.01
N THR A 53 -9.08 -5.07 -6.40
CA THR A 53 -10.09 -5.86 -7.13
C THR A 53 -11.34 -5.08 -7.52
N ARG A 54 -11.38 -3.76 -7.28
CA ARG A 54 -12.52 -2.93 -7.70
C ARG A 54 -12.64 -2.87 -9.23
N PRO A 55 -13.85 -2.61 -9.77
CA PRO A 55 -14.01 -2.33 -11.18
C PRO A 55 -13.07 -1.20 -11.63
N ILE A 56 -12.60 -1.23 -12.88
CA ILE A 56 -11.61 -0.27 -13.40
C ILE A 56 -12.05 1.19 -13.20
N GLN A 57 -13.36 1.50 -13.31
CA GLN A 57 -13.86 2.86 -13.08
C GLN A 57 -13.78 3.33 -11.62
N GLU A 58 -13.65 2.40 -10.68
CA GLU A 58 -13.63 2.63 -9.22
C GLU A 58 -12.30 2.26 -8.58
N GLN A 59 -11.35 1.76 -9.38
CA GLN A 59 -10.04 1.34 -8.91
C GLN A 59 -9.21 2.59 -8.63
N PRO A 60 -8.79 2.80 -7.37
CA PRO A 60 -7.98 3.97 -7.02
C PRO A 60 -6.57 3.85 -7.60
N PRO A 61 -5.87 4.98 -7.80
CA PRO A 61 -4.44 4.98 -8.09
C PRO A 61 -3.65 4.38 -6.90
N LEU A 62 -2.45 3.87 -7.18
CA LEU A 62 -1.64 3.15 -6.18
C LEU A 62 -1.27 4.05 -4.99
N GLU A 63 -1.08 5.35 -5.22
CA GLU A 63 -0.85 6.34 -4.18
C GLU A 63 -2.01 6.40 -3.18
N GLN A 64 -3.26 6.33 -3.66
CA GLN A 64 -4.44 6.33 -2.80
C GLN A 64 -4.61 4.99 -2.06
N VAL A 65 -4.18 3.88 -2.67
CA VAL A 65 -4.12 2.57 -1.99
C VAL A 65 -3.13 2.64 -0.82
N ARG A 66 -1.91 3.16 -1.06
CA ARG A 66 -0.92 3.42 -0.03
C ARG A 66 -1.49 4.31 1.08
N ASP A 67 -2.05 5.47 0.74
CA ASP A 67 -2.54 6.44 1.72
C ASP A 67 -3.63 5.84 2.61
N THR A 68 -4.50 5.00 2.03
CA THR A 68 -5.53 4.26 2.78
C THR A 68 -4.90 3.29 3.77
N ILE A 69 -3.93 2.48 3.34
CA ILE A 69 -3.28 1.51 4.21
C ILE A 69 -2.45 2.21 5.30
N CYS A 70 -1.73 3.28 4.97
CA CYS A 70 -1.00 4.08 5.95
C CYS A 70 -1.93 4.70 6.99
N ALA A 71 -3.14 5.14 6.60
CA ALA A 71 -4.15 5.60 7.54
C ALA A 71 -4.60 4.49 8.49
N GLU A 72 -4.88 3.29 7.96
CA GLU A 72 -5.22 2.12 8.80
C GLU A 72 -4.08 1.76 9.75
N MET A 73 -2.82 1.79 9.29
CA MET A 73 -1.64 1.56 10.13
C MET A 73 -1.53 2.58 11.26
N TYR A 74 -1.73 3.87 10.96
CA TYR A 74 -1.77 4.91 11.98
C TYR A 74 -2.91 4.70 12.98
N HIS A 75 -4.11 4.33 12.51
CA HIS A 75 -5.25 4.05 13.39
C HIS A 75 -4.99 2.86 14.32
N LEU A 76 -4.33 1.82 13.83
CA LEU A 76 -3.99 0.64 14.63
C LEU A 76 -2.87 0.93 15.64
N LYS A 77 -1.83 1.66 15.21
CA LYS A 77 -0.63 1.91 15.99
C LYS A 77 -0.02 3.29 15.69
N PRO A 78 -0.59 4.38 16.23
CA PRO A 78 -0.21 5.74 15.86
C PRO A 78 1.22 6.11 16.26
N THR A 79 1.76 5.46 17.31
CA THR A 79 3.14 5.67 17.76
C THR A 79 4.16 4.94 16.89
N GLU A 80 3.80 3.81 16.28
CA GLU A 80 4.69 3.04 15.39
C GLU A 80 4.64 3.56 13.95
N PHE A 81 3.48 4.08 13.51
CA PHE A 81 3.25 4.57 12.15
C PHE A 81 2.77 6.02 12.13
N PRO A 82 3.54 6.99 12.67
CA PRO A 82 3.11 8.37 12.75
C PRO A 82 2.99 9.01 11.36
N TYR A 83 2.03 9.92 11.20
CA TYR A 83 2.07 10.88 10.11
C TYR A 83 3.26 11.82 10.28
N GLY A 84 3.91 12.16 9.17
CA GLY A 84 4.90 13.23 9.16
C GLY A 84 4.32 14.59 9.55
N PRO A 85 5.16 15.53 10.02
CA PRO A 85 4.74 16.91 10.28
C PRO A 85 4.26 17.65 9.04
#